data_AF-A0A7W0WEY4-F1
#
_entry.id   AF-A0A7W0WEY4-F1
#
_cell.length_a   1.000
_cell.length_b   1.000
_cell.length_c   1.000
_cell.angle_alpha   90.00
_cell.angle_beta   90.00
_cell.angle_gamma   90.00
#
_symmetry.space_group_name_H-M   'P 1'
#
loop_
_entity.id
_entity.type
_entity.pdbx_description
1 polymer ?
#
loop_
_entity_poly.entity_id
_entity_poly.type
_entity_poly.pdbx_seq_one_letter_code
_entity_poly.pdbx_strand_id
1 'polypeptide(L)'
;MDSILEAIGQTPLVRLRRCAPPNGAELWLKLEYRSPTGSMKDRMALAMIEGAERDGLLSPGETVVEYTGGSTGPALALVCRAKGYRALIVMADCFTEERFQLIRALGAEIDVVASVEGRPKVTVQDIHNMVARAEELAKEPGPTRPTGSTTISGGSRGPFLSQGWTGFFFTAPFSDDPLSRA
;
A
#
# COMPACT_ATOMS: atom_id res chain seq x y z
N MET A 1 -9.06 -3.22 -23.10
CA MET A 1 -8.67 -2.82 -21.74
C MET A 1 -9.97 -2.59 -21.04
N ASP A 2 -10.34 -3.55 -20.21
CA ASP A 2 -11.71 -3.67 -19.72
C ASP A 2 -11.77 -3.29 -18.24
N SER A 3 -10.60 -3.24 -17.57
CA SER A 3 -10.43 -2.74 -16.20
C SER A 3 -9.23 -1.81 -16.06
N ILE A 4 -9.34 -0.82 -15.18
CA ILE A 4 -8.22 0.07 -14.78
C ILE A 4 -7.03 -0.72 -14.19
N LEU A 5 -7.28 -1.90 -13.63
CA LEU A 5 -6.24 -2.77 -13.06
C LEU A 5 -5.24 -3.25 -14.11
N GLU A 6 -5.67 -3.40 -15.37
CA GLU A 6 -4.78 -3.79 -16.48
C GLU A 6 -3.73 -2.71 -16.81
N ALA A 7 -3.94 -1.46 -16.41
CA ALA A 7 -2.96 -0.39 -16.56
C ALA A 7 -1.91 -0.34 -15.43
N ILE A 8 -2.04 -1.21 -14.42
CA ILE A 8 -1.06 -1.29 -13.33
C ILE A 8 0.17 -2.07 -13.82
N GLY A 9 1.34 -1.43 -13.79
CA GLY A 9 2.57 -2.03 -14.25
C GLY A 9 2.86 -1.81 -15.73
N GLN A 10 3.64 -2.72 -16.32
CA GLN A 10 4.19 -2.57 -17.69
C GLN A 10 4.75 -1.17 -17.97
N THR A 11 5.31 -0.54 -16.94
CA THR A 11 5.76 0.84 -17.00
C THR A 11 7.06 0.94 -17.82
N PRO A 12 7.27 2.04 -18.55
CA PRO A 12 8.47 2.19 -19.38
C PRO A 12 9.77 2.11 -18.58
N LEU A 13 10.78 1.50 -19.20
CA LEU A 13 12.17 1.61 -18.80
C LEU A 13 12.87 2.65 -19.69
N VAL A 14 13.51 3.64 -19.08
CA VAL A 14 14.19 4.72 -19.81
C VAL A 14 15.66 4.75 -19.44
N ARG A 15 16.53 4.64 -20.44
CA ARG A 15 17.98 4.76 -20.27
C ARG A 15 18.40 6.21 -20.07
N LEU A 16 19.16 6.48 -19.01
CA LEU A 16 19.78 7.78 -18.77
C LEU A 16 21.12 7.87 -19.50
N ARG A 17 21.15 8.65 -20.58
CA ARG A 17 22.37 8.82 -21.40
C ARG A 17 23.36 9.86 -20.83
N ARG A 18 22.86 10.90 -20.16
CA ARG A 18 23.67 12.04 -19.69
C ARG A 18 24.16 11.92 -18.24
N CYS A 19 23.68 10.91 -17.50
CA CYS A 19 24.01 10.71 -16.09
C CYS A 19 24.77 9.39 -15.85
N ALA A 20 25.20 8.71 -16.91
CA ALA A 20 25.93 7.46 -16.80
C ALA A 20 27.31 7.72 -16.15
N PRO A 21 27.73 6.89 -15.18
CA PRO A 21 29.04 7.03 -14.55
C PRO A 21 30.19 6.79 -15.56
N PRO A 22 31.38 7.39 -15.35
CA PRO A 22 32.51 7.28 -16.27
C PRO A 22 33.05 5.86 -16.47
N ASN A 23 32.70 4.93 -15.58
CA ASN A 23 33.14 3.53 -15.63
C ASN A 23 32.37 2.67 -16.65
N GLY A 24 31.49 3.25 -17.44
CA GLY A 24 30.76 2.56 -18.51
C GLY A 24 29.48 1.83 -18.06
N ALA A 25 29.05 1.97 -16.81
CA ALA A 25 27.79 1.37 -16.36
C ALA A 25 26.57 2.08 -16.99
N GLU A 26 25.50 1.32 -17.27
CA GLU A 26 24.24 1.86 -17.75
C GLU A 26 23.28 2.14 -16.59
N LEU A 27 22.63 3.30 -16.62
CA LEU A 27 21.56 3.65 -15.68
C LEU A 27 20.21 3.62 -16.39
N TRP A 28 19.26 2.91 -15.80
CA TRP A 28 17.89 2.76 -16.30
C TRP A 28 16.88 3.17 -15.23
N LEU A 29 15.87 3.93 -15.62
CA LEU A 29 14.76 4.34 -14.76
C LEU A 29 13.51 3.56 -15.11
N LYS A 30 12.87 2.98 -14.09
CA LYS A 30 11.52 2.43 -14.18
C LYS A 30 10.51 3.52 -13.83
N LEU A 31 9.70 3.92 -14.79
CA LEU A 31 8.81 5.08 -14.66
C LEU A 31 7.47 4.71 -13.98
N GLU A 32 7.53 4.34 -12.70
CA GLU A 32 6.37 3.90 -11.91
C GLU A 32 5.31 4.99 -11.66
N TYR A 33 5.63 6.26 -11.93
CA TYR A 33 4.63 7.34 -11.89
C TYR A 33 3.57 7.20 -12.99
N ARG A 34 3.77 6.31 -13.97
CA ARG A 34 2.79 6.03 -15.04
C ARG A 34 1.72 5.01 -14.65
N SER A 35 1.79 4.45 -13.44
CA SER A 35 0.69 3.68 -12.88
C SER A 35 -0.52 4.59 -12.59
N PRO A 36 -1.76 4.07 -12.57
CA PRO A 36 -2.99 4.86 -12.45
C PRO A 36 -3.03 5.89 -11.31
N THR A 37 -2.50 5.59 -10.13
CA THR A 37 -2.46 6.54 -9.00
C THR A 37 -1.17 7.37 -8.93
N GLY A 38 -0.30 7.22 -9.94
CA GLY A 38 0.96 7.95 -10.01
C GLY A 38 2.08 7.38 -9.16
N SER A 39 1.98 6.12 -8.70
CA SER A 39 3.06 5.51 -7.91
C SER A 39 3.17 3.99 -8.07
N MET A 40 4.33 3.44 -7.69
CA MET A 40 4.58 2.00 -7.65
C MET A 40 3.64 1.23 -6.71
N LYS A 41 2.96 1.92 -5.77
CA LYS A 41 2.08 1.25 -4.78
C LYS A 41 0.88 0.59 -5.41
N ASP A 42 0.49 0.95 -6.63
CA ASP A 42 -0.56 0.25 -7.38
C ASP A 42 -0.24 -1.23 -7.57
N ARG A 43 1.04 -1.55 -7.86
CA ARG A 43 1.51 -2.94 -8.03
C ARG A 43 1.39 -3.72 -6.73
N MET A 44 1.77 -3.08 -5.62
CA MET A 44 1.72 -3.66 -4.29
C MET A 44 0.27 -3.90 -3.86
N ALA A 45 -0.59 -2.88 -3.98
CA ALA A 45 -2.01 -2.96 -3.62
C ALA A 45 -2.73 -4.07 -4.40
N LEU A 46 -2.51 -4.15 -5.72
CA LEU A 46 -3.08 -5.22 -6.53
C LEU A 46 -2.61 -6.61 -6.07
N ALA A 47 -1.29 -6.78 -5.89
CA ALA A 47 -0.73 -8.06 -5.47
C ALA A 47 -1.20 -8.50 -4.07
N MET A 48 -1.35 -7.56 -3.13
CA MET A 48 -1.83 -7.85 -1.77
C MET A 48 -3.30 -8.27 -1.78
N ILE A 49 -4.16 -7.57 -2.53
CA ILE A 49 -5.58 -7.89 -2.62
C ILE A 49 -5.79 -9.24 -3.31
N GLU A 50 -5.13 -9.47 -4.45
CA GLU A 50 -5.20 -10.76 -5.14
C GLU A 50 -4.60 -11.91 -4.30
N GLY A 51 -3.59 -11.61 -3.49
CA GLY A 51 -3.06 -12.56 -2.49
C GLY A 51 -4.11 -12.94 -1.47
N ALA A 52 -4.75 -11.96 -0.83
CA ALA A 52 -5.80 -12.18 0.15
C ALA A 52 -7.01 -12.92 -0.45
N GLU A 53 -7.38 -12.63 -1.71
CA GLU A 53 -8.40 -13.37 -2.45
C GLU A 53 -8.02 -14.85 -2.63
N ARG A 54 -6.79 -15.13 -3.10
CA ARG A 54 -6.30 -16.51 -3.29
C ARG A 54 -6.24 -17.30 -2.00
N ASP A 55 -5.87 -16.64 -0.91
CA ASP A 55 -5.72 -17.26 0.41
C ASP A 55 -7.06 -17.37 1.17
N GLY A 56 -8.16 -16.87 0.59
CA GLY A 56 -9.49 -16.91 1.22
C GLY A 56 -9.64 -15.98 2.43
N LEU A 57 -8.76 -14.98 2.56
CA LEU A 57 -8.74 -14.01 3.65
C LEU A 57 -9.65 -12.80 3.40
N LEU A 58 -10.17 -12.66 2.17
CA LEU A 58 -11.02 -11.55 1.77
C LEU A 58 -12.25 -12.07 1.00
N SER A 59 -13.42 -11.88 1.60
CA SER A 59 -14.71 -12.25 1.00
C SER A 59 -15.28 -11.10 0.15
N PRO A 60 -16.06 -11.37 -0.91
CA PRO A 60 -16.64 -10.33 -1.76
C PRO A 60 -17.41 -9.26 -0.95
N GLY A 61 -17.13 -7.98 -1.22
CA GLY A 61 -17.76 -6.85 -0.55
C GLY A 61 -17.23 -6.52 0.84
N GLU A 62 -16.22 -7.26 1.34
CA GLU A 62 -15.57 -6.94 2.61
C GLU A 62 -14.83 -5.59 2.59
N THR A 63 -14.50 -5.13 3.78
CA THR A 63 -13.77 -3.88 3.99
C THR A 63 -12.30 -4.14 4.28
N VAL A 64 -11.44 -3.51 3.50
CA VAL A 64 -10.00 -3.43 3.69
C VAL A 64 -9.68 -2.23 4.57
N VAL A 65 -8.95 -2.45 5.66
CA VAL A 65 -8.51 -1.40 6.58
C VAL A 65 -6.99 -1.26 6.53
N GLU A 66 -6.50 -0.03 6.37
CA GLU A 66 -5.06 0.28 6.30
C GLU A 66 -4.79 1.63 6.97
N TYR A 67 -3.69 1.74 7.72
CA TYR A 67 -3.17 3.04 8.17
C TYR A 67 -2.14 3.59 7.18
N THR A 68 -2.34 4.80 6.64
CA THR A 68 -1.32 5.41 5.78
C THR A 68 -1.59 6.89 5.52
N GLY A 69 -0.52 7.67 5.49
CA GLY A 69 -0.48 9.04 4.95
C GLY A 69 0.12 9.15 3.54
N GLY A 70 0.52 8.01 2.96
CA GLY A 70 1.32 7.93 1.74
C GLY A 70 0.54 7.44 0.53
N SER A 71 1.28 7.07 -0.53
CA SER A 71 0.69 6.60 -1.79
C SER A 71 0.01 5.23 -1.71
N THR A 72 0.18 4.49 -0.61
CA THR A 72 -0.57 3.25 -0.36
C THR A 72 -2.08 3.49 -0.27
N GLY A 73 -2.51 4.62 0.31
CA GLY A 73 -3.93 4.93 0.49
C GLY A 73 -4.68 5.03 -0.84
N PRO A 74 -4.25 5.92 -1.76
CA PRO A 74 -4.79 5.99 -3.11
C PRO A 74 -4.74 4.66 -3.87
N ALA A 75 -3.62 3.92 -3.78
CA ALA A 75 -3.45 2.64 -4.47
C ALA A 75 -4.48 1.59 -4.00
N LEU A 76 -4.64 1.41 -2.69
CA LEU A 76 -5.65 0.51 -2.13
C LEU A 76 -7.07 0.99 -2.42
N ALA A 77 -7.33 2.30 -2.36
CA ALA A 77 -8.63 2.87 -2.70
C ALA A 77 -9.04 2.49 -4.13
N LEU A 78 -8.16 2.72 -5.11
CA LEU A 78 -8.41 2.38 -6.51
C LEU A 78 -8.63 0.87 -6.69
N VAL A 79 -7.72 0.05 -6.17
CA VAL A 79 -7.77 -1.41 -6.37
C VAL A 79 -9.01 -2.01 -5.69
N CYS A 80 -9.30 -1.63 -4.44
CA CYS A 80 -10.48 -2.10 -3.72
C CYS A 80 -11.75 -1.73 -4.48
N ARG A 81 -11.89 -0.48 -4.92
CA ARG A 81 -13.06 -0.05 -5.70
C ARG A 81 -13.21 -0.82 -7.00
N ALA A 82 -12.13 -1.00 -7.76
CA ALA A 82 -12.17 -1.74 -9.02
C ALA A 82 -12.53 -3.23 -8.84
N LYS A 83 -12.20 -3.82 -7.69
CA LYS A 83 -12.52 -5.22 -7.35
C LYS A 83 -13.82 -5.41 -6.56
N GLY A 84 -14.51 -4.34 -6.20
CA GLY A 84 -15.78 -4.40 -5.45
C GLY A 84 -15.64 -4.49 -3.93
N TYR A 85 -14.48 -4.14 -3.38
CA TYR A 85 -14.25 -4.00 -1.94
C TYR A 85 -14.42 -2.56 -1.46
N ARG A 86 -14.63 -2.41 -0.16
CA ARG A 86 -14.53 -1.10 0.51
C ARG A 86 -13.11 -0.92 1.01
N ALA A 87 -12.61 0.31 0.95
CA ALA A 87 -11.35 0.69 1.58
C ALA A 87 -11.63 1.74 2.66
N LEU A 88 -11.13 1.50 3.87
CA LEU A 88 -11.11 2.46 4.97
C LEU A 88 -9.65 2.78 5.32
N ILE A 89 -9.26 4.03 5.09
CA ILE A 89 -7.91 4.50 5.35
C ILE A 89 -7.87 5.27 6.66
N VAL A 90 -7.03 4.86 7.60
CA VAL A 90 -6.76 5.61 8.82
C VAL A 90 -5.63 6.59 8.53
N MET A 91 -5.89 7.89 8.72
CA MET A 91 -4.92 8.95 8.42
C MET A 91 -4.98 10.07 9.46
N ALA A 92 -3.82 10.54 9.93
CA ALA A 92 -3.74 11.67 10.85
C ALA A 92 -4.03 13.00 10.12
N ASP A 93 -4.60 13.99 10.82
CA ASP A 93 -4.92 15.29 10.22
C ASP A 93 -3.69 16.15 9.85
N CYS A 94 -2.47 15.77 10.26
CA CYS A 94 -1.23 16.46 9.89
C CYS A 94 -0.83 16.30 8.40
N PHE A 95 -1.47 15.38 7.65
CA PHE A 95 -1.28 15.24 6.21
C PHE A 95 -2.02 16.33 5.40
N THR A 96 -1.58 16.56 4.15
CA THR A 96 -2.11 17.64 3.30
C THR A 96 -3.52 17.34 2.81
N GLU A 97 -4.32 18.38 2.55
CA GLU A 97 -5.71 18.21 2.13
C GLU A 97 -5.84 17.49 0.78
N GLU A 98 -4.89 17.71 -0.13
CA GLU A 98 -4.87 17.05 -1.44
C GLU A 98 -4.81 15.52 -1.32
N ARG A 99 -4.17 15.00 -0.26
CA ARG A 99 -4.14 13.56 0.02
C ARG A 99 -5.52 13.04 0.42
N PHE A 100 -6.21 13.75 1.30
CA PHE A 100 -7.57 13.38 1.69
C PHE A 100 -8.52 13.44 0.48
N GLN A 101 -8.40 14.49 -0.34
CA GLN A 101 -9.20 14.65 -1.56
C GLN A 101 -8.97 13.51 -2.54
N LEU A 102 -7.71 13.15 -2.82
CA LEU A 102 -7.38 12.06 -3.74
C LEU A 102 -7.96 10.71 -3.28
N ILE A 103 -7.80 10.37 -1.99
CA ILE A 103 -8.30 9.10 -1.44
C ILE A 103 -9.84 9.04 -1.50
N ARG A 104 -10.52 10.14 -1.13
CA ARG A 104 -11.98 10.24 -1.23
C ARG A 104 -12.47 10.16 -2.68
N ALA A 105 -11.78 10.84 -3.61
CA ALA A 105 -12.12 10.81 -5.04
C ALA A 105 -11.97 9.41 -5.65
N LEU A 106 -11.00 8.64 -5.18
CA LEU A 106 -10.83 7.22 -5.51
C LEU A 106 -11.81 6.31 -4.76
N GLY A 107 -12.71 6.89 -3.95
CA GLY A 107 -13.85 6.22 -3.36
C GLY A 107 -13.59 5.55 -2.02
N ALA A 108 -12.44 5.75 -1.38
CA ALA A 108 -12.20 5.22 -0.04
C ALA A 108 -12.80 6.11 1.06
N GLU A 109 -13.18 5.46 2.16
CA GLU A 109 -13.54 6.12 3.42
C GLU A 109 -12.26 6.48 4.18
N ILE A 110 -12.30 7.53 5.00
CA ILE A 110 -11.15 7.97 5.80
C ILE A 110 -11.57 8.13 7.26
N ASP A 111 -10.90 7.41 8.16
CA ASP A 111 -10.97 7.64 9.60
C ASP A 111 -9.82 8.58 10.00
N VAL A 112 -10.17 9.78 10.47
CA VAL A 112 -9.20 10.83 10.74
C VAL A 112 -8.79 10.80 12.21
N VAL A 113 -7.48 10.68 12.45
CA VAL A 113 -6.89 10.73 13.80
C VAL A 113 -6.31 12.12 14.06
N ALA A 114 -6.50 12.66 15.26
CA ALA A 114 -5.89 13.93 15.64
C ALA A 114 -4.37 13.79 15.72
N SER A 115 -3.63 14.71 15.07
CA SER A 115 -2.18 14.73 15.18
C SER A 115 -1.68 15.37 16.47
N VAL A 116 -0.48 14.98 16.89
CA VAL A 116 0.15 15.44 18.14
C VAL A 116 0.62 16.89 18.04
N GLU A 117 1.23 17.28 16.91
CA GLU A 117 1.81 18.62 16.72
C GLU A 117 1.11 19.47 15.65
N GLY A 118 0.08 18.93 14.98
CA GLY A 118 -0.61 19.63 13.90
C GLY A 118 0.14 19.63 12.57
N ARG A 119 -0.52 20.16 11.53
CA ARG A 119 0.08 20.32 10.19
C ARG A 119 1.29 21.27 10.22
N PRO A 120 2.37 20.99 9.47
CA PRO A 120 2.57 19.86 8.55
C PRO A 120 3.40 18.71 9.16
N LYS A 121 3.60 18.69 10.48
CA LYS A 121 4.59 17.80 11.10
C LYS A 121 3.98 16.44 11.41
N VAL A 122 4.60 15.39 10.86
CA VAL A 122 4.29 14.00 11.19
C VAL A 122 5.26 13.53 12.25
N THR A 123 4.74 13.09 13.39
CA THR A 123 5.51 12.54 14.50
C THR A 123 5.44 11.01 14.50
N VAL A 124 6.38 10.36 15.20
CA VAL A 124 6.33 8.91 15.43
C VAL A 124 5.06 8.51 16.17
N GLN A 125 4.60 9.36 17.11
CA GLN A 125 3.38 9.10 17.86
C GLN A 125 2.13 9.14 16.97
N ASP A 126 2.10 10.01 15.95
CA ASP A 126 1.00 10.00 14.96
C ASP A 126 0.92 8.66 14.24
N ILE A 127 2.07 8.08 13.86
CA ILE A 127 2.12 6.75 13.25
C ILE A 127 1.58 5.70 14.20
N HIS A 128 2.02 5.68 15.46
CA HIS A 128 1.51 4.74 16.46
C HIS A 128 0.00 4.87 16.69
N ASN A 129 -0.52 6.10 16.74
CA ASN A 129 -1.95 6.35 16.90
C ASN A 129 -2.75 5.81 15.70
N MET A 130 -2.26 6.03 14.48
CA MET A 130 -2.92 5.49 13.28
C MET A 130 -2.87 3.95 13.23
N VAL A 131 -1.75 3.33 13.62
CA VAL A 131 -1.62 1.86 13.70
C VAL A 131 -2.64 1.30 14.68
N ALA A 132 -2.66 1.81 15.92
CA ALA A 132 -3.58 1.35 16.96
C ALA A 132 -5.04 1.47 16.51
N ARG A 133 -5.39 2.61 15.90
CA ARG A 133 -6.74 2.86 15.39
C ARG A 133 -7.12 1.91 14.26
N ALA A 134 -6.21 1.60 13.33
CA ALA A 134 -6.46 0.62 12.28
C ALA A 134 -6.69 -0.79 12.83
N GLU A 135 -5.92 -1.20 13.85
CA GLU A 135 -6.12 -2.50 14.52
C GLU A 135 -7.44 -2.59 15.28
N GLU A 136 -7.88 -1.52 15.94
CA GLU A 136 -9.20 -1.44 16.58
C GLU A 136 -10.31 -1.62 15.53
N LEU A 137 -10.25 -0.84 14.45
CA LEU A 137 -11.21 -0.88 13.36
C LEU A 137 -11.25 -2.22 12.63
N ALA A 138 -10.17 -3.00 12.69
CA ALA A 138 -10.10 -4.34 12.12
C ALA A 138 -10.87 -5.38 12.95
N LYS A 139 -10.91 -5.19 14.28
CA LYS A 139 -11.55 -6.09 15.24
C LYS A 139 -13.06 -5.86 15.32
N GLU A 140 -13.53 -4.65 15.05
CA GLU A 140 -14.93 -4.26 15.16
C GLU A 140 -15.70 -4.37 13.83
N PRO A 141 -16.74 -5.23 13.73
CA PRO A 141 -17.72 -5.12 12.65
C PRO A 141 -18.57 -3.87 12.89
N GLY A 142 -18.23 -2.78 12.22
CA GLY A 142 -18.94 -1.50 12.35
C GLY A 142 -20.39 -1.56 11.82
N PRO A 143 -21.25 -0.59 12.20
CA PRO A 143 -22.69 -0.60 11.91
C PRO A 143 -23.05 -0.53 10.41
N THR A 144 -22.10 -0.19 9.53
CA THR A 144 -22.25 -0.20 8.07
C THR A 144 -21.44 -1.30 7.39
N ARG A 145 -20.75 -2.18 8.13
CA ARG A 145 -19.96 -3.28 7.55
C ARG A 145 -20.82 -4.55 7.44
N PRO A 146 -21.01 -5.12 6.23
CA PRO A 146 -21.33 -6.54 6.16
C PRO A 146 -20.20 -7.31 6.83
N THR A 147 -20.54 -8.42 7.48
CA THR A 147 -19.65 -9.26 8.29
C THR A 147 -18.28 -9.50 7.64
N GLY A 148 -17.21 -8.91 8.19
CA GLY A 148 -15.81 -9.12 7.76
C GLY A 148 -15.02 -7.83 7.50
N SER A 149 -13.99 -7.57 8.31
CA SER A 149 -12.96 -6.57 8.02
C SER A 149 -11.59 -7.20 8.13
N THR A 150 -10.77 -7.03 7.09
CA THR A 150 -9.42 -7.59 7.03
C THR A 150 -8.41 -6.45 6.93
N THR A 151 -7.48 -6.41 7.89
CA THR A 151 -6.30 -5.54 7.79
C THR A 151 -5.27 -6.20 6.90
N ILE A 152 -4.78 -5.46 5.92
CA ILE A 152 -3.76 -5.97 5.01
C ILE A 152 -2.34 -5.69 5.57
N SER A 153 -2.18 -4.64 6.39
CA SER A 153 -0.99 -4.43 7.22
C SER A 153 -1.05 -5.13 8.59
N GLY A 154 -0.71 -6.42 8.64
CA GLY A 154 -0.23 -7.07 9.87
C GLY A 154 -1.21 -7.18 11.05
N GLY A 155 -2.29 -7.97 10.90
CA GLY A 155 -3.14 -8.43 12.00
C GLY A 155 -2.82 -9.88 12.39
N SER A 156 -2.79 -10.16 13.70
CA SER A 156 -2.26 -11.36 14.38
C SER A 156 -3.00 -12.70 14.19
N ARG A 157 -3.19 -13.18 12.95
CA ARG A 157 -3.59 -14.58 12.70
C ARG A 157 -2.72 -15.33 11.67
N GLY A 158 -1.43 -15.01 11.62
CA GLY A 158 -0.42 -15.78 10.88
C GLY A 158 0.99 -15.53 11.45
N PRO A 159 1.96 -16.43 11.27
CA PRO A 159 3.25 -16.41 11.97
C PRO A 159 4.24 -15.34 11.48
N PHE A 160 3.76 -14.18 11.02
CA PHE A 160 4.56 -13.18 10.30
C PHE A 160 4.88 -11.90 11.08
N LEU A 161 4.58 -11.84 12.39
CA LEU A 161 4.81 -10.65 13.22
C LEU A 161 6.02 -10.86 14.16
N SER A 162 7.23 -10.66 13.65
CA SER A 162 8.41 -10.41 14.50
C SER A 162 9.50 -9.53 13.87
N GLN A 163 9.22 -8.80 12.78
CA GLN A 163 10.20 -7.88 12.19
C GLN A 163 9.52 -6.53 11.98
N GLY A 164 10.13 -5.45 12.47
CA GLY A 164 9.61 -4.09 12.33
C GLY A 164 9.54 -3.68 10.85
N TRP A 165 8.35 -3.31 10.39
CA TRP A 165 8.10 -2.94 9.00
C TRP A 165 8.31 -1.45 8.76
N THR A 166 9.57 -1.04 8.75
CA THR A 166 10.04 0.22 8.17
C THR A 166 11.14 -0.10 7.17
N GLY A 167 10.77 -0.63 5.99
CA GLY A 167 11.74 -0.82 4.90
C GLY A 167 11.38 -1.93 3.93
N PHE A 168 10.76 -1.58 2.81
CA PHE A 168 10.67 -2.48 1.66
C PHE A 168 11.98 -2.39 0.86
N PHE A 169 12.99 -3.19 1.26
CA PHE A 169 13.99 -3.69 0.32
C PHE A 169 13.65 -5.16 0.04
N PHE A 170 13.39 -5.49 -1.22
CA PHE A 170 13.42 -6.87 -1.68
C PHE A 170 14.86 -7.38 -1.55
N THR A 171 15.15 -8.21 -0.56
CA THR A 171 16.20 -9.22 -0.73
C THR A 171 15.50 -10.51 -1.12
N ALA A 172 15.47 -10.79 -2.42
CA ALA A 172 15.31 -12.17 -2.86
C ALA A 172 16.40 -13.02 -2.17
N PRO A 173 16.12 -14.25 -1.74
CA PRO A 173 17.17 -15.12 -1.24
C PRO A 173 18.13 -15.40 -2.40
N PHE A 174 19.34 -14.87 -2.32
CA PHE A 174 20.46 -15.44 -3.05
C PHE A 174 20.66 -16.83 -2.44
N SER A 175 20.34 -17.88 -3.19
CA SER A 175 20.70 -19.24 -2.80
C SER A 175 22.23 -19.32 -2.79
N ASP A 176 22.83 -19.31 -1.62
CA ASP A 176 24.20 -19.77 -1.42
C ASP A 176 24.21 -21.29 -1.62
N ASP A 177 24.19 -21.73 -2.87
CA ASP A 177 24.53 -23.10 -3.26
C ASP A 177 26.03 -23.13 -3.60
N PRO A 178 26.89 -23.76 -2.78
CA PRO A 178 28.32 -23.85 -3.04
C PRO A 178 28.70 -24.75 -4.23
N LEU A 179 27.75 -25.37 -4.95
CA LEU A 179 28.04 -26.40 -5.94
C LEU A 179 27.86 -26.00 -7.43
N SER A 180 27.66 -24.72 -7.76
CA SER A 180 27.53 -24.29 -9.17
C SER A 180 28.80 -23.71 -9.82
N ARG A 181 29.98 -23.93 -9.23
CA ARG A 181 31.26 -23.73 -9.92
C ARG A 181 31.93 -25.07 -10.21
N ALA A 182 31.56 -25.64 -11.36
CA ALA A 182 32.34 -26.61 -12.12
C ALA A 182 32.28 -26.22 -13.60
#